data_AF-A0A0F9EXQ1-F1
#
_entry.id   AF-A0A0F9EXQ1-F1
#
_cell.length_a   1.000
_cell.length_b   1.000
_cell.length_c   1.000
_cell.angle_alpha   90.00
_cell.angle_beta   90.00
_cell.angle_gamma   90.00
#
_symmetry.space_group_name_H-M   'P 1'
#
loop_
_entity.id
_entity.type
_entity.pdbx_description
1 polymer ?
#
loop_
_entity_poly.entity_id
_entity_poly.type
_entity_poly.pdbx_seq_one_letter_code
_entity_poly.pdbx_strand_id
1 'polypeptide(L)'
;MKIDVLLGLQWGDEGKGKLVDVLTPDYDVIEIKDIECYRELCPEVFNDIKSMKGFKLSELRRQNKDKPWSKKLEDIKFVADGGDSNEGGWRSLWYDKKCRERRPRDIACNIDRRPKGSGSSVFTNATLHRIEQTTIRPPRFSGDVVVKRNKQGLVIGGYVVPGGVGRLKWWGTLKNGRPDQTHNFIIGGDIGLGRGASNSVLSIVDVNLSEEVGQWVCSNTSPEEFADIAVALCLWMGGVNKSTYLIWESNGIGGVFEGRVVKNKYPFVYVRRDETAKRKKRKNKLGWCSTKGPDGTKYRLLMDLDVALKEGLSEKPLSKHITIHSEQTIREMESYLFNNAGTPHPAKISDDDDSNASAAHGDRVIALGLCCLALSYQPKAFIEKQKGSNGNSLGNRLKARKLEAAKKSNLRFNY
;
A
#
# COMPACT_ATOMS: atom_id res chain seq x y z
N MET A 1 -37.87 4.81 3.25
CA MET A 1 -36.45 5.06 3.55
C MET A 1 -35.78 5.45 2.23
N LYS A 2 -35.57 6.74 1.98
CA LYS A 2 -34.91 7.24 0.78
C LYS A 2 -33.42 7.38 1.11
N ILE A 3 -32.58 6.72 0.33
CA ILE A 3 -31.12 6.82 0.38
C ILE A 3 -30.74 7.85 -0.66
N ASP A 4 -30.05 8.91 -0.25
CA ASP A 4 -29.43 9.85 -1.19
C ASP A 4 -28.08 9.28 -1.62
N VAL A 5 -27.98 8.95 -2.91
CA VAL A 5 -26.75 8.53 -3.59
C VAL A 5 -26.18 9.78 -4.25
N LEU A 6 -24.91 10.13 -3.97
CA LEU A 6 -24.21 11.12 -4.78
C LEU A 6 -23.31 10.44 -5.83
N LEU A 7 -23.75 10.55 -7.08
CA LEU A 7 -22.96 10.34 -8.30
C LEU A 7 -22.00 11.54 -8.47
N GLY A 8 -20.76 11.27 -8.89
CA GLY A 8 -19.74 12.29 -9.11
C GLY A 8 -20.07 13.27 -10.25
N LEU A 9 -19.47 14.46 -10.19
CA LEU A 9 -19.42 15.42 -11.29
C LEU A 9 -18.00 15.96 -11.46
N GLN A 10 -17.55 15.94 -12.72
CA GLN A 10 -16.28 16.43 -13.23
C GLN A 10 -16.52 17.65 -14.12
N TRP A 11 -15.68 18.68 -13.99
CA TRP A 11 -15.11 19.66 -14.95
C TRP A 11 -14.83 20.97 -14.17
N GLY A 12 -13.88 21.86 -14.44
CA GLY A 12 -13.05 22.20 -15.60
C GLY A 12 -12.62 23.66 -15.40
N ASP A 13 -11.37 23.96 -15.74
CA ASP A 13 -10.64 25.24 -15.72
C ASP A 13 -11.42 26.54 -15.45
N GLU A 14 -11.01 27.28 -14.41
CA GLU A 14 -10.50 28.65 -14.49
C GLU A 14 -10.18 29.19 -13.09
N GLY A 15 -9.04 29.88 -12.97
CA GLY A 15 -8.50 30.36 -11.71
C GLY A 15 -9.45 31.29 -10.97
N LYS A 16 -9.85 30.86 -9.76
CA LYS A 16 -10.08 31.65 -8.54
C LYS A 16 -10.54 30.66 -7.46
N GLY A 17 -9.60 30.20 -6.64
CA GLY A 17 -9.90 29.35 -5.49
C GLY A 17 -10.82 30.09 -4.51
N LYS A 18 -12.11 29.76 -4.52
CA LYS A 18 -12.97 29.95 -3.36
C LYS A 18 -12.85 28.70 -2.50
N LEU A 19 -12.43 28.87 -1.24
CA LEU A 19 -12.59 27.86 -0.20
C LEU A 19 -14.08 27.50 -0.14
N VAL A 20 -14.42 26.28 -0.58
CA VAL A 20 -15.72 25.69 -0.29
C VAL A 20 -15.48 24.79 0.92
N ASP A 21 -15.76 25.32 2.11
CA ASP A 21 -15.95 24.49 3.30
C ASP A 21 -17.16 23.61 3.04
N VAL A 22 -16.93 22.35 2.67
CA VAL A 22 -17.97 21.32 2.71
C VAL A 22 -18.11 20.88 4.16
N LEU A 23 -18.77 21.71 4.97
CA LEU A 23 -19.51 21.19 6.11
C LEU A 23 -20.72 20.50 5.51
N THR A 24 -20.76 19.16 5.50
CA THR A 24 -21.99 18.44 5.18
C THR A 24 -23.00 18.79 6.29
N PRO A 25 -24.03 19.61 6.02
CA PRO A 25 -24.94 20.11 7.05
C PRO A 25 -25.83 19.00 7.63
N ASP A 26 -25.81 17.81 7.03
CA ASP A 26 -26.72 16.69 7.32
C ASP A 26 -26.19 15.72 8.39
N TYR A 27 -24.95 15.87 8.86
CA TYR A 27 -24.43 15.08 9.98
C TYR A 27 -24.60 15.85 11.30
N ASP A 28 -25.68 15.54 12.02
CA ASP A 28 -26.00 16.12 13.34
C ASP A 28 -25.19 15.50 14.50
N VAL A 29 -24.28 14.55 14.23
CA VAL A 29 -23.52 13.83 15.25
C VAL A 29 -22.05 14.26 15.23
N ILE A 30 -21.49 14.62 16.38
CA ILE A 30 -20.10 15.07 16.55
C ILE A 30 -19.40 14.22 17.61
N GLU A 31 -18.14 13.89 17.38
CA GLU A 31 -17.20 13.32 18.35
C GLU A 31 -16.03 14.29 18.56
N ILE A 32 -15.68 14.56 19.82
CA ILE A 32 -14.59 15.51 20.15
C ILE A 32 -13.49 14.76 20.89
N LYS A 33 -12.31 14.68 20.29
CA LYS A 33 -11.12 14.09 20.93
C LYS A 33 -10.49 15.05 21.95
N ASP A 34 -10.18 16.26 21.51
CA ASP A 34 -9.55 17.32 22.32
C ASP A 34 -10.62 18.14 23.06
N ILE A 35 -11.31 17.48 23.99
CA ILE A 35 -12.43 18.09 24.72
C ILE A 35 -11.98 19.21 25.66
N GLU A 36 -10.72 19.21 26.09
CA GLU A 36 -10.19 20.19 27.05
C GLU A 36 -10.22 21.62 26.50
N CYS A 37 -9.89 21.80 25.22
CA CYS A 37 -9.98 23.11 24.57
C CYS A 37 -11.43 23.66 24.58
N TYR A 38 -12.41 22.79 24.39
CA TYR A 38 -13.83 23.19 24.43
C TYR A 38 -14.34 23.39 25.86
N ARG A 39 -13.77 22.69 26.85
CA ARG A 39 -14.04 22.95 28.28
C ARG A 39 -13.53 24.31 28.74
N GLU A 40 -12.39 24.78 28.24
CA GLU A 40 -11.95 26.15 28.49
C GLU A 40 -12.91 27.18 27.87
N LEU A 41 -13.44 26.88 26.69
CA LEU A 41 -14.37 27.77 25.99
C LEU A 41 -15.75 27.80 26.62
N CYS A 42 -16.32 26.68 27.04
CA CYS A 42 -17.66 26.61 27.65
C CYS A 42 -17.74 25.44 28.64
N PRO A 43 -17.16 25.60 29.85
CA PRO A 43 -17.06 24.52 30.83
C PRO A 43 -18.45 24.00 31.25
N GLU A 44 -19.46 24.87 31.27
CA GLU A 44 -20.84 24.55 31.63
C GLU A 44 -21.48 23.52 30.70
N VAL A 45 -20.95 23.33 29.49
CA VAL A 45 -21.46 22.38 28.49
C VAL A 45 -20.50 21.21 28.29
N PHE A 46 -19.20 21.47 28.17
CA PHE A 46 -18.24 20.44 27.75
C PHE A 46 -17.63 19.63 28.92
N ASN A 47 -17.87 20.00 30.18
CA ASN A 47 -17.45 19.18 31.33
C ASN A 47 -18.21 17.85 31.39
N ASP A 48 -19.47 17.84 30.97
CA ASP A 48 -20.32 16.64 30.98
C ASP A 48 -20.14 15.75 29.74
N ILE A 49 -19.38 16.23 28.75
CA ILE A 49 -19.07 15.50 27.53
C ILE A 49 -17.73 14.77 27.72
N LYS A 50 -17.75 13.46 27.48
CA LYS A 50 -16.56 12.63 27.47
C LYS A 50 -15.85 12.75 26.12
N SER A 51 -14.52 12.75 26.15
CA SER A 51 -13.70 12.67 24.93
C SER A 51 -14.10 11.43 24.10
N MET A 52 -14.15 11.59 22.78
CA MET A 52 -14.51 10.57 21.79
C MET A 52 -15.90 9.94 21.98
N LYS A 53 -16.82 10.60 22.71
CA LYS A 53 -18.21 10.16 22.82
C LYS A 53 -19.08 10.95 21.85
N GLY A 54 -19.74 10.25 20.93
CA GLY A 54 -20.67 10.86 19.98
C GLY A 54 -21.88 11.49 20.67
N PHE A 55 -22.22 12.71 20.26
CA PHE A 55 -23.44 13.39 20.70
C PHE A 55 -24.04 14.20 19.55
N LYS A 56 -25.34 14.52 19.66
CA LYS A 56 -26.02 15.34 18.66
C LYS A 56 -25.84 16.83 18.93
N LEU A 57 -25.33 17.58 17.96
CA LEU A 57 -25.10 19.02 18.14
C LEU A 57 -26.41 19.80 18.25
N SER A 58 -27.41 19.47 17.43
CA SER A 58 -28.73 20.09 17.51
C SER A 58 -29.38 19.86 18.87
N GLU A 59 -29.22 18.66 19.43
CA GLU A 59 -29.75 18.31 20.73
C GLU A 59 -29.04 19.05 21.85
N LEU A 60 -27.71 19.13 21.80
CA LEU A 60 -26.90 19.88 22.75
C LEU A 60 -27.29 21.37 22.76
N ARG A 61 -27.42 21.99 21.59
CA ARG A 61 -27.85 23.40 21.46
C ARG A 61 -29.27 23.60 21.96
N ARG A 62 -30.19 22.69 21.63
CA ARG A 62 -31.58 22.73 22.07
C ARG A 62 -31.71 22.67 23.60
N GLN A 63 -30.96 21.78 24.25
CA GLN A 63 -30.97 21.63 25.71
C GLN A 63 -30.42 22.88 26.43
N ASN A 64 -29.58 23.65 25.76
CA ASN A 64 -28.92 24.83 26.32
C ASN A 64 -29.50 26.17 25.83
N LYS A 65 -30.59 26.16 25.06
CA LYS A 65 -31.13 27.35 24.36
C LYS A 65 -31.46 28.52 25.30
N ASP A 66 -32.04 28.21 26.47
CA ASP A 66 -32.52 29.21 27.43
C ASP A 66 -31.50 29.52 28.55
N LYS A 67 -30.25 29.04 28.40
CA LYS A 67 -29.20 29.22 29.41
C LYS A 67 -28.35 30.48 29.12
N PRO A 68 -27.71 31.08 30.14
CA PRO A 68 -26.86 32.26 29.97
C PRO A 68 -25.70 32.08 28.96
N TRP A 69 -25.21 30.85 28.80
CA TRP A 69 -24.13 30.49 27.87
C TRP A 69 -24.62 30.07 26.48
N SER A 70 -25.94 30.13 26.19
CA SER A 70 -26.51 29.67 24.91
C SER A 70 -25.88 30.37 23.71
N LYS A 71 -25.73 31.68 23.79
CA LYS A 71 -25.07 32.51 22.76
C LYS A 71 -23.61 32.09 22.55
N LYS A 72 -22.90 31.84 23.66
CA LYS A 72 -21.51 31.37 23.63
C LYS A 72 -21.39 30.01 22.95
N LEU A 73 -22.33 29.08 23.20
CA LEU A 73 -22.39 27.77 22.58
C LEU A 73 -22.71 27.83 21.08
N GLU A 74 -23.57 28.75 20.65
CA GLU A 74 -23.87 28.98 19.22
C GLU A 74 -22.66 29.58 18.49
N ASP A 75 -21.91 30.46 19.15
CA ASP A 75 -20.71 31.11 18.61
C ASP A 75 -19.50 30.16 18.51
N ILE A 76 -19.52 29.02 19.20
CA ILE A 76 -18.45 28.01 19.11
C ILE A 76 -18.45 27.38 17.73
N LYS A 77 -17.35 27.61 17.01
CA LYS A 77 -17.05 26.94 15.75
C LYS A 77 -16.35 25.61 16.05
N PHE A 78 -17.04 24.52 15.73
CA PHE A 78 -16.42 23.21 15.72
C PHE A 78 -15.52 23.12 14.50
N VAL A 79 -14.22 22.94 14.74
CA VAL A 79 -13.26 22.64 13.67
C VAL A 79 -13.31 21.15 13.45
N ALA A 80 -13.82 20.71 12.29
CA ALA A 80 -13.77 19.32 11.90
C ALA A 80 -12.30 18.86 11.83
N ASP A 81 -12.02 17.66 12.33
CA ASP A 81 -10.78 16.98 12.02
C ASP A 81 -10.72 16.77 10.51
N GLY A 82 -9.60 17.19 9.93
CA GLY A 82 -9.54 17.37 8.49
C GLY A 82 -9.66 16.04 7.76
N GLY A 83 -10.48 16.05 6.72
CA GLY A 83 -10.44 15.04 5.67
C GLY A 83 -9.07 15.03 4.97
N ASP A 84 -8.97 14.32 3.85
CA ASP A 84 -7.71 14.14 3.10
C ASP A 84 -7.03 15.46 2.69
N SER A 85 -7.74 16.60 2.75
CA SER A 85 -7.24 17.96 2.58
C SER A 85 -6.34 18.48 3.71
N ASN A 86 -6.34 17.89 4.90
CA ASN A 86 -5.45 18.27 6.02
C ASN A 86 -4.31 17.27 6.28
N GLU A 87 -3.92 16.54 5.25
CA GLU A 87 -2.90 15.51 5.39
C GLU A 87 -3.16 14.53 6.57
N GLY A 88 -4.42 14.15 6.84
CA GLY A 88 -4.76 13.11 7.84
C GLY A 88 -4.31 13.44 9.26
N GLY A 89 -3.93 14.69 9.52
CA GLY A 89 -3.58 15.20 10.84
C GLY A 89 -4.81 15.62 11.61
N TRP A 90 -4.81 15.33 12.92
CA TRP A 90 -5.78 15.87 13.86
C TRP A 90 -5.65 17.41 13.89
N ARG A 91 -6.73 18.15 13.60
CA ARG A 91 -6.77 19.60 13.82
C ARG A 91 -7.37 19.93 15.17
N SER A 92 -6.86 20.98 15.79
CA SER A 92 -7.47 21.66 16.92
C SER A 92 -7.29 23.17 16.78
N LEU A 93 -8.08 23.96 17.51
CA LEU A 93 -7.90 25.41 17.55
C LEU A 93 -6.49 25.79 18.03
N TRP A 94 -5.92 24.99 18.93
CA TRP A 94 -4.53 25.11 19.35
C TRP A 94 -3.57 24.83 18.21
N TYR A 95 -3.78 23.76 17.43
CA TYR A 95 -2.96 23.42 16.28
C TYR A 95 -2.98 24.53 15.22
N ASP A 96 -4.18 25.03 14.86
CA ASP A 96 -4.33 26.13 13.91
C ASP A 96 -3.69 27.44 14.41
N LYS A 97 -3.78 27.71 15.71
CA LYS A 97 -3.08 28.84 16.34
C LYS A 97 -1.56 28.67 16.19
N LYS A 98 -1.02 27.48 16.45
CA LYS A 98 0.40 27.20 16.28
C LYS A 98 0.84 27.33 14.83
N CYS A 99 0.06 26.84 13.86
CA CYS A 99 0.34 26.98 12.43
C CYS A 99 0.42 28.45 11.96
N ARG A 100 -0.30 29.37 12.61
CA ARG A 100 -0.18 30.82 12.34
C ARG A 100 1.04 31.45 13.01
N GLU A 101 1.44 30.95 14.17
CA GLU A 101 2.54 31.49 14.98
C GLU A 101 3.92 30.96 14.59
N ARG A 102 4.00 29.74 14.05
CA ARG A 102 5.25 29.00 13.82
C ARG A 102 5.45 28.71 12.34
N ARG A 103 6.71 28.48 11.97
CA ARG A 103 7.07 28.08 10.60
C ARG A 103 6.53 26.66 10.33
N PRO A 104 6.07 26.34 9.11
CA PRO A 104 5.57 25.01 8.77
C PRO A 104 6.53 23.86 9.13
N ARG A 105 7.84 24.07 8.99
CA ARG A 105 8.88 23.11 9.41
C ARG A 105 8.87 22.83 10.91
N ASP A 106 8.65 23.86 11.73
CA ASP A 106 8.62 23.74 13.19
C ASP A 106 7.36 22.98 13.65
N ILE A 107 6.22 23.24 13.00
CA ILE A 107 4.99 22.47 13.19
C ILE A 107 5.25 21.00 12.88
N ALA A 108 5.76 20.71 11.69
CA ALA A 108 6.05 19.35 11.28
C ALA A 108 7.02 18.67 12.24
N CYS A 109 8.19 19.25 12.51
CA CYS A 109 9.22 18.59 13.32
C CYS A 109 8.85 18.46 14.80
N ASN A 110 8.28 19.49 15.40
CA ASN A 110 8.15 19.57 16.86
C ASN A 110 6.73 19.31 17.37
N ILE A 111 5.70 19.58 16.55
CA ILE A 111 4.30 19.31 16.91
C ILE A 111 3.86 17.99 16.31
N ASP A 112 4.07 17.79 15.01
CA ASP A 112 3.72 16.53 14.34
C ASP A 112 4.75 15.42 14.60
N ARG A 113 5.90 15.76 15.21
CA ARG A 113 7.06 14.87 15.41
C ARG A 113 7.59 14.27 14.10
N ARG A 114 7.54 15.06 13.03
CA ARG A 114 7.95 14.73 11.65
C ARG A 114 9.22 15.49 11.29
N PRO A 115 10.42 14.92 11.48
CA PRO A 115 11.70 15.62 11.29
C PRO A 115 11.96 16.16 9.86
N LYS A 116 11.12 15.82 8.87
CA LYS A 116 11.33 16.12 7.43
C LYS A 116 10.21 16.94 6.76
N GLY A 117 9.17 17.38 7.48
CA GLY A 117 7.94 17.92 6.86
C GLY A 117 7.99 19.35 6.31
N SER A 118 9.13 19.84 5.81
CA SER A 118 9.22 21.15 5.13
C SER A 118 9.58 21.11 3.65
N GLY A 119 9.82 19.93 3.09
CA GLY A 119 9.97 19.75 1.64
C GLY A 119 8.63 19.37 1.01
N SER A 120 8.46 19.69 -0.28
CA SER A 120 7.37 19.16 -1.09
C SER A 120 7.54 17.64 -1.19
N SER A 121 6.93 16.90 -0.25
CA SER A 121 6.97 15.45 -0.20
C SER A 121 6.29 14.85 -1.43
N VAL A 122 6.83 13.73 -1.93
CA VAL A 122 6.23 13.00 -3.05
C VAL A 122 4.97 12.25 -2.60
N PHE A 123 5.02 11.67 -1.40
CA PHE A 123 3.92 10.92 -0.82
C PHE A 123 3.22 11.78 0.22
N THR A 124 1.90 11.71 0.26
CA THR A 124 1.13 12.51 1.21
C THR A 124 1.31 11.95 2.63
N ASN A 125 1.78 12.77 3.57
CA ASN A 125 2.07 12.34 4.94
C ASN A 125 0.83 11.75 5.64
N ALA A 126 -0.36 12.26 5.31
CA ALA A 126 -1.67 11.70 5.68
C ALA A 126 -1.77 10.21 5.45
N THR A 127 -1.47 9.84 4.22
CA THR A 127 -1.70 8.53 3.68
C THR A 127 -0.71 7.61 4.34
N LEU A 128 0.56 8.03 4.44
CA LEU A 128 1.59 7.29 5.15
C LEU A 128 1.21 7.05 6.61
N HIS A 129 0.73 8.08 7.33
CA HIS A 129 0.34 7.96 8.74
C HIS A 129 -0.87 7.04 8.94
N ARG A 130 -1.88 7.15 8.07
CA ARG A 130 -3.04 6.25 8.10
C ARG A 130 -2.63 4.80 7.83
N ILE A 131 -1.75 4.57 6.86
CA ILE A 131 -1.20 3.25 6.56
C ILE A 131 -0.44 2.71 7.79
N GLU A 132 0.42 3.53 8.40
CA GLU A 132 1.16 3.18 9.63
C GLU A 132 0.24 2.70 10.76
N GLN A 133 -0.91 3.34 10.93
CA GLN A 133 -1.88 2.99 11.96
C GLN A 133 -2.76 1.78 11.64
N THR A 134 -2.99 1.48 10.36
CA THR A 134 -4.08 0.56 9.96
C THR A 134 -3.58 -0.73 9.32
N THR A 135 -2.49 -0.69 8.54
CA THR A 135 -2.07 -1.83 7.71
C THR A 135 -0.70 -2.37 8.09
N ILE A 136 0.18 -1.55 8.69
CA ILE A 136 1.51 -2.00 9.10
C ILE A 136 1.41 -3.06 10.20
N ARG A 137 2.15 -4.15 10.01
CA ARG A 137 2.19 -5.29 10.94
C ARG A 137 3.50 -6.05 10.79
N PRO A 138 3.98 -6.75 11.84
CA PRO A 138 5.17 -7.59 11.74
C PRO A 138 4.96 -8.72 10.70
N PRO A 139 6.02 -9.17 10.03
CA PRO A 139 5.94 -10.31 9.13
C PRO A 139 5.54 -11.56 9.92
N ARG A 140 4.73 -12.42 9.29
CA ARG A 140 4.30 -13.70 9.88
C ARG A 140 5.47 -14.64 10.08
N PHE A 141 6.44 -14.59 9.18
CA PHE A 141 7.73 -15.21 9.38
C PHE A 141 8.82 -14.47 8.60
N SER A 142 10.06 -14.72 9.01
CA SER A 142 11.26 -14.30 8.29
C SER A 142 12.07 -15.54 7.93
N GLY A 143 12.67 -15.53 6.75
CA GLY A 143 13.35 -16.69 6.19
C GLY A 143 14.34 -16.35 5.10
N ASP A 144 14.97 -17.38 4.54
CA ASP A 144 15.88 -17.27 3.40
C ASP A 144 15.38 -18.06 2.21
N VAL A 145 15.77 -17.61 1.01
CA VAL A 145 15.42 -18.25 -0.26
C VAL A 145 16.51 -19.25 -0.63
N VAL A 146 16.12 -20.50 -0.80
CA VAL A 146 17.01 -21.56 -1.30
C VAL A 146 16.80 -21.72 -2.79
N VAL A 147 17.85 -21.45 -3.57
CA VAL A 147 17.86 -21.57 -5.03
C VAL A 147 18.28 -22.98 -5.44
N LYS A 148 17.43 -23.70 -6.17
CA LYS A 148 17.78 -24.99 -6.78
C LYS A 148 18.29 -24.77 -8.20
N ARG A 149 19.50 -25.25 -8.48
CA ARG A 149 20.15 -25.13 -9.80
C ARG A 149 20.37 -26.50 -10.45
N ASN A 150 20.37 -26.56 -11.78
CA ASN A 150 20.80 -27.73 -12.53
C ASN A 150 22.33 -27.79 -12.70
N LYS A 151 22.84 -28.83 -13.37
CA LYS A 151 24.28 -29.00 -13.66
C LYS A 151 24.89 -27.85 -14.47
N GLN A 152 24.07 -27.14 -15.27
CA GLN A 152 24.47 -25.98 -16.06
C GLN A 152 24.40 -24.66 -15.26
N GLY A 153 24.06 -24.72 -13.96
CA GLY A 153 23.95 -23.55 -13.10
C GLY A 153 22.70 -22.69 -13.35
N LEU A 154 21.69 -23.21 -14.08
CA LEU A 154 20.40 -22.56 -14.31
C LEU A 154 19.43 -22.87 -13.19
N VAL A 155 18.61 -21.90 -12.82
CA VAL A 155 17.58 -22.07 -11.78
C VAL A 155 16.45 -22.96 -12.28
N ILE A 156 16.19 -24.05 -11.55
CA ILE A 156 15.10 -25.00 -11.84
C ILE A 156 13.98 -24.96 -10.81
N GLY A 157 14.19 -24.25 -9.70
CA GLY A 157 13.20 -24.09 -8.65
C GLY A 157 13.72 -23.28 -7.48
N GLY A 158 12.82 -22.97 -6.56
CA GLY A 158 13.14 -22.31 -5.30
C GLY A 158 12.20 -22.77 -4.21
N TYR A 159 12.63 -22.61 -2.96
CA TYR A 159 11.78 -22.71 -1.80
C TYR A 159 12.29 -21.79 -0.69
N VAL A 160 11.40 -21.47 0.25
CA VAL A 160 11.72 -20.60 1.38
C VAL A 160 11.86 -21.45 2.63
N VAL A 161 12.91 -21.19 3.40
CA VAL A 161 13.14 -21.81 4.71
C VAL A 161 12.99 -20.74 5.80
N PRO A 162 12.17 -20.94 6.83
CA PRO A 162 12.11 -20.04 7.99
C PRO A 162 13.46 -19.97 8.73
N GLY A 163 13.79 -18.82 9.30
CA GLY A 163 15.03 -18.59 10.02
C GLY A 163 16.20 -18.13 9.13
N GLY A 164 17.43 -18.42 9.56
CA GLY A 164 18.65 -17.98 8.86
C GLY A 164 18.93 -16.49 9.06
N VAL A 165 19.47 -15.84 8.02
CA VAL A 165 19.70 -14.39 7.98
C VAL A 165 18.36 -13.63 7.90
N GLY A 166 17.30 -14.30 7.40
CA GLY A 166 15.96 -13.73 7.39
C GLY A 166 15.78 -12.65 6.32
N ARG A 167 16.48 -12.77 5.18
CA ARG A 167 16.45 -11.74 4.11
C ARG A 167 15.07 -11.57 3.49
N LEU A 168 14.25 -12.63 3.50
CA LEU A 168 12.84 -12.57 3.13
C LEU A 168 11.99 -12.30 4.37
N LYS A 169 11.21 -11.24 4.33
CA LYS A 169 10.08 -10.99 5.24
C LYS A 169 8.79 -11.36 4.52
N TRP A 170 7.89 -12.09 5.17
CA TRP A 170 6.65 -12.56 4.56
C TRP A 170 5.43 -12.27 5.43
N TRP A 171 4.42 -11.61 4.87
CA TRP A 171 3.15 -11.25 5.53
C TRP A 171 1.97 -12.12 5.05
N GLY A 172 2.06 -12.70 3.86
CA GLY A 172 0.99 -13.52 3.28
C GLY A 172 0.73 -14.83 4.02
N THR A 173 -0.41 -15.48 3.71
CA THR A 173 -0.71 -16.82 4.23
C THR A 173 -0.04 -17.89 3.36
N LEU A 174 0.60 -18.88 3.97
CA LEU A 174 1.12 -20.05 3.27
C LEU A 174 0.19 -21.25 3.49
N LYS A 175 -0.13 -21.97 2.41
CA LYS A 175 -0.82 -23.27 2.43
C LYS A 175 0.20 -24.34 2.07
N ASN A 176 0.50 -25.25 2.99
CA ASN A 176 1.51 -26.32 2.80
C ASN A 176 2.89 -25.79 2.35
N GLY A 177 3.36 -24.69 2.97
CA GLY A 177 4.68 -24.10 2.68
C GLY A 177 4.78 -23.33 1.36
N ARG A 178 3.65 -23.07 0.69
CA ARG A 178 3.60 -22.24 -0.54
C ARG A 178 2.51 -21.17 -0.45
N PRO A 179 2.67 -20.04 -1.17
CA PRO A 179 1.59 -19.06 -1.33
C PRO A 179 0.35 -19.65 -2.00
N ASP A 180 -0.78 -18.96 -1.96
CA ASP A 180 -2.02 -19.46 -2.57
C ASP A 180 -1.86 -19.67 -4.08
N GLN A 181 -1.86 -20.93 -4.52
CA GLN A 181 -1.66 -21.28 -5.93
C GLN A 181 -2.86 -20.90 -6.83
N THR A 182 -3.98 -20.46 -6.25
CA THR A 182 -5.13 -19.94 -7.00
C THR A 182 -5.03 -18.45 -7.30
N HIS A 183 -4.04 -17.75 -6.74
CA HIS A 183 -3.83 -16.32 -6.94
C HIS A 183 -2.75 -16.05 -8.01
N ASN A 184 -2.78 -14.84 -8.56
CA ASN A 184 -1.68 -14.31 -9.36
C ASN A 184 -0.79 -13.43 -8.48
N PHE A 185 0.51 -13.45 -8.74
CA PHE A 185 1.49 -12.65 -8.02
C PHE A 185 2.32 -11.79 -8.96
N ILE A 186 2.95 -10.77 -8.40
CA ILE A 186 3.95 -9.92 -9.05
C ILE A 186 5.17 -9.82 -8.14
N ILE A 187 6.37 -9.90 -8.72
CA ILE A 187 7.62 -9.47 -8.09
C ILE A 187 8.15 -8.24 -8.81
N GLY A 188 8.35 -7.17 -8.06
CA GLY A 188 9.01 -5.94 -8.50
C GLY A 188 10.41 -5.84 -7.89
N GLY A 189 11.42 -5.54 -8.70
CA GLY A 189 12.81 -5.50 -8.26
C GLY A 189 13.50 -4.16 -8.48
N ASP A 190 14.15 -3.65 -7.44
CA ASP A 190 15.20 -2.62 -7.56
C ASP A 190 16.56 -3.26 -7.24
N ILE A 191 17.59 -2.93 -8.03
CA ILE A 191 18.83 -3.70 -8.11
C ILE A 191 19.99 -2.84 -7.63
N GLY A 192 20.55 -3.22 -6.49
CA GLY A 192 21.81 -2.67 -5.97
C GLY A 192 23.03 -3.33 -6.62
N LEU A 193 24.20 -2.70 -6.43
CA LEU A 193 25.49 -3.22 -6.91
C LEU A 193 26.01 -4.44 -6.12
N GLY A 194 25.46 -4.70 -4.93
CA GLY A 194 25.93 -5.79 -4.06
C GLY A 194 27.21 -5.46 -3.27
N ARG A 195 27.53 -4.18 -3.08
CA ARG A 195 28.74 -3.70 -2.38
C ARG A 195 28.47 -3.04 -1.02
N GLY A 196 27.28 -3.25 -0.44
CA GLY A 196 26.89 -2.68 0.85
C GLY A 196 26.36 -1.25 0.81
N ALA A 197 26.57 -0.52 -0.29
CA ALA A 197 26.19 0.89 -0.42
C ALA A 197 24.73 1.13 -0.86
N SER A 198 24.00 0.13 -1.33
CA SER A 198 22.57 0.23 -1.70
C SER A 198 21.96 -1.18 -1.66
N ASN A 199 20.67 -1.25 -1.38
CA ASN A 199 19.95 -2.50 -1.23
C ASN A 199 19.43 -3.01 -2.58
N SER A 200 19.61 -4.29 -2.84
CA SER A 200 18.77 -5.00 -3.80
C SER A 200 17.47 -5.42 -3.10
N VAL A 201 16.32 -5.04 -3.66
CA VAL A 201 14.99 -5.26 -3.08
C VAL A 201 14.09 -5.97 -4.06
N LEU A 202 13.40 -7.03 -3.61
CA LEU A 202 12.25 -7.61 -4.30
C LEU A 202 11.00 -7.39 -3.45
N SER A 203 10.04 -6.62 -3.96
CA SER A 203 8.71 -6.49 -3.37
C SER A 203 7.77 -7.50 -4.04
N ILE A 204 6.91 -8.14 -3.25
CA ILE A 204 6.02 -9.21 -3.68
C ILE A 204 4.59 -8.79 -3.40
N VAL A 205 3.75 -8.77 -4.44
CA VAL A 205 2.35 -8.38 -4.36
C VAL A 205 1.46 -9.51 -4.82
N ASP A 206 0.45 -9.82 -4.02
CA ASP A 206 -0.68 -10.66 -4.41
C ASP A 206 -1.68 -9.82 -5.20
N VAL A 207 -1.87 -10.16 -6.47
CA VAL A 207 -2.73 -9.42 -7.40
C VAL A 207 -4.21 -9.57 -7.03
N ASN A 208 -4.59 -10.72 -6.50
CA ASN A 208 -5.98 -11.01 -6.14
C ASN A 208 -6.40 -10.19 -4.91
N LEU A 209 -5.52 -10.14 -3.90
CA LEU A 209 -5.73 -9.37 -2.67
C LEU A 209 -5.36 -7.89 -2.81
N SER A 210 -4.58 -7.52 -3.83
CA SER A 210 -4.02 -6.17 -3.97
C SER A 210 -3.18 -5.78 -2.74
N GLU A 211 -2.35 -6.71 -2.25
CA GLU A 211 -1.64 -6.63 -0.97
C GLU A 211 -0.17 -7.01 -1.13
N GLU A 212 0.74 -6.30 -0.46
CA GLU A 212 2.15 -6.67 -0.34
C GLU A 212 2.29 -7.89 0.59
N VAL A 213 2.63 -9.04 0.04
CA VAL A 213 2.70 -10.30 0.82
C VAL A 213 4.11 -10.69 1.22
N GLY A 214 5.14 -10.07 0.63
CA GLY A 214 6.52 -10.36 0.99
C GLY A 214 7.52 -9.34 0.45
N GLN A 215 8.69 -9.30 1.07
CA GLN A 215 9.78 -8.41 0.66
C GLN A 215 11.12 -9.08 0.96
N TRP A 216 11.99 -9.19 -0.04
CA TRP A 216 13.35 -9.68 0.11
C TRP A 216 14.34 -8.53 -0.02
N VAL A 217 15.29 -8.40 0.90
CA VAL A 217 16.29 -7.30 0.87
C VAL A 217 17.69 -7.78 1.20
N CYS A 218 18.68 -7.32 0.43
CA CYS A 218 20.10 -7.50 0.73
C CYS A 218 20.98 -6.44 0.05
N SER A 219 21.96 -5.90 0.75
CA SER A 219 22.93 -4.93 0.23
C SER A 219 24.17 -5.56 -0.43
N ASN A 220 24.41 -6.85 -0.20
CA ASN A 220 25.68 -7.52 -0.49
C ASN A 220 25.55 -8.63 -1.56
N THR A 221 24.38 -8.76 -2.17
CA THR A 221 24.13 -9.78 -3.20
C THR A 221 24.45 -9.23 -4.58
N SER A 222 25.22 -9.98 -5.36
CA SER A 222 25.56 -9.57 -6.73
C SER A 222 24.31 -9.54 -7.61
N PRO A 223 24.26 -8.71 -8.67
CA PRO A 223 23.11 -8.64 -9.57
C PRO A 223 22.73 -9.98 -10.22
N GLU A 224 23.71 -10.84 -10.49
CA GLU A 224 23.48 -12.17 -11.07
C GLU A 224 22.86 -13.14 -10.04
N GLU A 225 23.37 -13.15 -8.81
CA GLU A 225 22.78 -13.96 -7.75
C GLU A 225 21.39 -13.45 -7.38
N PHE A 226 21.20 -12.13 -7.39
CA PHE A 226 19.90 -11.50 -7.18
C PHE A 226 18.88 -11.92 -8.25
N ALA A 227 19.29 -12.02 -9.51
CA ALA A 227 18.45 -12.56 -10.59
C ALA A 227 18.08 -14.03 -10.37
N ASP A 228 19.03 -14.85 -9.91
CA ASP A 228 18.74 -16.26 -9.57
C ASP A 228 17.73 -16.36 -8.42
N ILE A 229 17.86 -15.51 -7.40
CA ILE A 229 16.93 -15.44 -6.25
C ILE A 229 15.53 -15.00 -6.72
N ALA A 230 15.45 -13.98 -7.57
CA ALA A 230 14.19 -13.50 -8.13
C ALA A 230 13.47 -14.61 -8.92
N VAL A 231 14.20 -15.34 -9.79
CA VAL A 231 13.62 -16.47 -10.54
C VAL A 231 13.21 -17.61 -9.60
N ALA A 232 14.02 -17.93 -8.58
CA ALA A 232 13.69 -18.95 -7.60
C ALA A 232 12.42 -18.61 -6.81
N LEU A 233 12.26 -17.35 -6.39
CA LEU A 233 11.04 -16.86 -5.75
C LEU A 233 9.85 -16.95 -6.70
N CYS A 234 9.99 -16.52 -7.95
CA CYS A 234 8.93 -16.64 -8.95
C CYS A 234 8.42 -18.09 -9.11
N LEU A 235 9.33 -19.07 -9.12
CA LEU A 235 8.98 -20.50 -9.21
C LEU A 235 8.41 -21.06 -7.91
N TRP A 236 8.88 -20.57 -6.76
CA TRP A 236 8.33 -20.95 -5.44
C TRP A 236 6.92 -20.42 -5.23
N MET A 237 6.64 -19.20 -5.65
CA MET A 237 5.31 -18.62 -5.50
C MET A 237 4.32 -19.23 -6.49
N GLY A 238 4.73 -19.43 -7.74
CA GLY A 238 3.88 -20.04 -8.75
C GLY A 238 2.67 -19.17 -9.05
N GLY A 239 1.49 -19.65 -8.66
CA GLY A 239 0.18 -19.07 -8.99
C GLY A 239 -0.52 -19.86 -10.10
N VAL A 240 -1.61 -19.31 -10.66
CA VAL A 240 -2.43 -20.00 -11.68
C VAL A 240 -1.61 -20.45 -12.89
N ASN A 241 -0.66 -19.62 -13.33
CA ASN A 241 0.21 -19.91 -14.47
C ASN A 241 1.48 -20.68 -14.08
N LYS A 242 1.60 -21.18 -12.84
CA LYS A 242 2.81 -21.79 -12.26
C LYS A 242 4.05 -20.88 -12.31
N SER A 243 3.86 -19.58 -12.50
CA SER A 243 4.92 -18.59 -12.64
C SER A 243 4.38 -17.21 -12.29
N THR A 244 5.23 -16.40 -11.67
CA THR A 244 4.91 -15.06 -11.16
C THR A 244 5.41 -13.95 -12.08
N TYR A 245 4.66 -12.87 -12.24
CA TYR A 245 5.10 -11.81 -13.15
C TYR A 245 6.28 -11.03 -12.57
N LEU A 246 7.40 -10.99 -13.30
CA LEU A 246 8.62 -10.32 -12.84
C LEU A 246 8.83 -8.98 -13.59
N ILE A 247 9.02 -7.91 -12.83
CA ILE A 247 9.37 -6.58 -13.33
C ILE A 247 10.55 -6.02 -12.52
N TRP A 248 11.46 -5.28 -13.17
CA TRP A 248 12.63 -4.69 -12.51
C TRP A 248 12.99 -3.35 -13.14
N GLU A 249 13.76 -2.52 -12.41
CA GLU A 249 14.41 -1.35 -12.99
C GLU A 249 15.63 -1.78 -13.83
N SER A 250 15.59 -1.45 -15.11
CA SER A 250 16.62 -1.81 -16.10
C SER A 250 17.77 -0.80 -16.21
N ASN A 251 17.75 0.27 -15.41
CA ASN A 251 18.76 1.31 -15.46
C ASN A 251 20.09 0.79 -14.89
N GLY A 252 21.21 1.15 -15.53
CA GLY A 252 22.55 0.80 -15.08
C GLY A 252 22.75 -0.72 -14.94
N ILE A 253 22.93 -1.18 -13.71
CA ILE A 253 23.22 -2.59 -13.38
C ILE A 253 22.06 -3.55 -13.73
N GLY A 254 20.86 -3.00 -13.98
CA GLY A 254 19.70 -3.77 -14.41
C GLY A 254 19.91 -4.58 -15.70
N GLY A 255 20.86 -4.21 -16.56
CA GLY A 255 21.23 -5.00 -17.74
C GLY A 255 21.90 -6.34 -17.39
N VAL A 256 22.70 -6.40 -16.32
CA VAL A 256 23.33 -7.65 -15.85
C VAL A 256 22.27 -8.60 -15.29
N PHE A 257 21.35 -8.07 -14.49
CA PHE A 257 20.20 -8.80 -13.99
C PHE A 257 19.35 -9.36 -15.14
N GLU A 258 19.03 -8.53 -16.14
CA GLU A 258 18.29 -8.95 -17.33
C GLU A 258 18.99 -10.11 -18.06
N GLY A 259 20.29 -10.00 -18.32
CA GLY A 259 21.08 -11.05 -18.98
C GLY A 259 20.99 -12.38 -18.24
N ARG A 260 21.02 -12.36 -16.90
CA ARG A 260 20.90 -13.57 -16.07
C ARG A 260 19.48 -14.15 -16.08
N VAL A 261 18.44 -13.32 -16.02
CA VAL A 261 17.03 -13.75 -16.14
C VAL A 261 16.79 -14.42 -17.51
N VAL A 262 17.30 -13.83 -18.59
CA VAL A 262 17.23 -14.39 -19.95
C VAL A 262 17.97 -15.72 -20.04
N LYS A 263 19.16 -15.83 -19.43
CA LYS A 263 19.93 -17.09 -19.36
C LYS A 263 19.16 -18.19 -18.62
N ASN A 264 18.44 -17.84 -17.55
CA ASN A 264 17.54 -18.75 -16.84
C ASN A 264 16.26 -19.10 -17.63
N LYS A 265 16.05 -18.50 -18.81
CA LYS A 265 14.89 -18.72 -19.70
C LYS A 265 13.56 -18.47 -18.99
N TYR A 266 13.53 -17.50 -18.07
CA TYR A 266 12.30 -17.18 -17.33
C TYR A 266 11.32 -16.41 -18.24
N PRO A 267 10.11 -16.95 -18.52
CA PRO A 267 9.27 -16.42 -19.60
C PRO A 267 8.38 -15.25 -19.16
N PHE A 268 8.03 -15.17 -17.88
CA PHE A 268 6.94 -14.32 -17.41
C PHE A 268 7.45 -12.97 -16.87
N VAL A 269 8.01 -12.18 -17.79
CA VAL A 269 8.69 -10.91 -17.48
C VAL A 269 7.97 -9.70 -18.09
N TYR A 270 8.18 -8.53 -17.49
CA TYR A 270 7.74 -7.26 -18.04
C TYR A 270 8.55 -6.89 -19.28
N VAL A 271 7.81 -6.56 -20.34
CA VAL A 271 8.35 -6.05 -21.59
C VAL A 271 8.05 -4.56 -21.66
N ARG A 272 9.09 -3.77 -21.86
CA ARG A 272 9.07 -2.30 -21.84
C ARG A 272 7.98 -1.75 -22.75
N ARG A 273 7.28 -0.73 -22.28
CA ARG A 273 6.23 -0.04 -23.02
C ARG A 273 6.48 1.45 -23.03
N ASP A 274 5.77 2.12 -23.93
CA ASP A 274 5.62 3.56 -23.85
C ASP A 274 4.53 3.90 -22.83
N GLU A 275 4.94 4.21 -21.60
CA GLU A 275 4.01 4.45 -20.49
C GLU A 275 3.33 5.83 -20.57
N THR A 276 3.83 6.74 -21.40
CA THR A 276 3.22 8.08 -21.61
C THR A 276 2.16 8.07 -22.72
N ALA A 277 2.26 7.14 -23.67
CA ALA A 277 1.33 7.05 -24.79
C ALA A 277 -0.05 6.49 -24.39
N LYS A 278 -1.13 7.03 -25.00
CA LYS A 278 -2.51 6.53 -24.82
C LYS A 278 -2.65 5.04 -25.16
N ARG A 279 -1.92 4.56 -26.18
CA ARG A 279 -1.80 3.14 -26.53
C ARG A 279 -0.40 2.64 -26.19
N LYS A 280 -0.29 1.89 -25.09
CA LYS A 280 0.98 1.39 -24.55
C LYS A 280 1.54 0.21 -25.36
N LYS A 281 2.13 0.49 -26.53
CA LYS A 281 2.76 -0.52 -27.39
C LYS A 281 3.98 -1.16 -26.71
N ARG A 282 4.13 -2.48 -26.86
CA ARG A 282 5.31 -3.22 -26.38
C ARG A 282 6.52 -2.88 -27.25
N LYS A 283 7.67 -2.66 -26.61
CA LYS A 283 8.99 -2.48 -27.24
C LYS A 283 9.75 -3.81 -27.21
N ASN A 284 10.87 -3.90 -27.93
CA ASN A 284 11.74 -5.09 -27.92
C ASN A 284 12.82 -5.02 -26.82
N LYS A 285 12.44 -4.57 -25.62
CA LYS A 285 13.34 -4.46 -24.46
C LYS A 285 12.64 -4.97 -23.21
N LEU A 286 13.38 -5.62 -22.33
CA LEU A 286 12.86 -6.08 -21.05
C LEU A 286 13.09 -5.02 -19.96
N GLY A 287 12.39 -5.21 -18.84
CA GLY A 287 12.46 -4.32 -17.69
C GLY A 287 11.87 -2.94 -17.93
N TRP A 288 11.63 -2.24 -16.83
CA TRP A 288 11.17 -0.86 -16.82
C TRP A 288 12.36 0.10 -16.78
N CYS A 289 12.25 1.25 -17.44
CA CYS A 289 13.34 2.23 -17.52
C CYS A 289 12.89 3.54 -16.91
N SER A 290 13.61 4.01 -15.89
CA SER A 290 13.38 5.34 -15.34
C SER A 290 13.91 6.41 -16.27
N THR A 291 13.10 7.43 -16.50
CA THR A 291 13.51 8.73 -17.05
C THR A 291 13.33 9.79 -15.97
N LYS A 292 14.29 10.73 -15.90
CA LYS A 292 14.29 11.85 -14.96
C LYS A 292 13.41 12.99 -15.47
N GLY A 293 13.10 13.94 -14.59
CA GLY A 293 12.30 15.12 -14.91
C GLY A 293 10.87 15.05 -14.33
N PRO A 294 10.14 16.18 -14.35
CA PRO A 294 8.77 16.26 -13.85
C PRO A 294 7.79 15.43 -14.69
N ASP A 295 8.05 15.23 -15.99
CA ASP A 295 7.26 14.35 -16.86
C ASP A 295 7.90 12.95 -17.04
N GLY A 296 8.89 12.63 -16.20
CA GLY A 296 9.64 11.39 -16.26
C GLY A 296 8.79 10.17 -15.88
N THR A 297 9.19 8.98 -16.36
CA THR A 297 8.52 7.74 -15.99
C THR A 297 8.63 7.48 -14.48
N LYS A 298 9.71 7.92 -13.82
CA LYS A 298 9.88 7.80 -12.37
C LYS A 298 8.88 8.67 -11.60
N TYR A 299 8.64 9.90 -12.05
CA TYR A 299 7.59 10.75 -11.47
C TYR A 299 6.24 10.07 -11.54
N ARG A 300 5.85 9.62 -12.73
CA ARG A 300 4.58 8.92 -12.94
C ARG A 300 4.45 7.66 -12.10
N LEU A 301 5.52 6.86 -12.01
CA LEU A 301 5.54 5.63 -11.20
C LEU A 301 5.19 5.93 -9.73
N LEU A 302 5.81 6.97 -9.16
CA LEU A 302 5.61 7.34 -7.76
C LEU A 302 4.26 8.01 -7.51
N MET A 303 3.76 8.83 -8.44
CA MET A 303 2.41 9.39 -8.36
C MET A 303 1.34 8.30 -8.46
N ASP A 304 1.48 7.37 -9.41
CA ASP A 304 0.56 6.23 -9.54
C ASP A 304 0.60 5.35 -8.28
N LEU A 305 1.75 5.25 -7.61
CA LEU A 305 1.89 4.55 -6.33
C LEU A 305 1.17 5.30 -5.19
N ASP A 306 1.36 6.62 -5.04
CA ASP A 306 0.68 7.43 -4.02
C ASP A 306 -0.85 7.31 -4.15
N VAL A 307 -1.38 7.40 -5.38
CA VAL A 307 -2.81 7.21 -5.64
C VAL A 307 -3.27 5.80 -5.27
N ALA A 308 -2.51 4.77 -5.63
CA ALA A 308 -2.88 3.38 -5.31
C ALA A 308 -2.84 3.08 -3.80
N LEU A 309 -1.93 3.73 -3.06
CA LEU A 309 -1.85 3.62 -1.61
C LEU A 309 -3.05 4.31 -0.93
N LYS A 310 -3.44 5.50 -1.40
CA LYS A 310 -4.66 6.19 -0.94
C LYS A 310 -5.90 5.34 -1.16
N GLU A 311 -6.04 4.80 -2.37
CA GLU A 311 -7.16 3.93 -2.72
C GLU A 311 -7.17 2.64 -1.87
N GLY A 312 -6.00 2.13 -1.48
CA GLY A 312 -5.86 0.97 -0.60
C GLY A 312 -6.39 1.17 0.82
N LEU A 313 -6.57 2.42 1.26
CA LEU A 313 -7.19 2.75 2.55
C LEU A 313 -8.72 2.80 2.47
N SER A 314 -9.31 2.76 1.27
CA SER A 314 -10.76 2.78 1.08
C SER A 314 -11.37 1.40 1.32
N GLU A 315 -12.54 1.34 1.96
CA GLU A 315 -13.27 0.08 2.16
C GLU A 315 -13.75 -0.54 0.83
N LYS A 316 -13.98 0.30 -0.19
CA LYS A 316 -14.46 -0.10 -1.51
C LYS A 316 -13.64 0.59 -2.60
N PRO A 317 -12.44 0.10 -2.88
CA PRO A 317 -11.59 0.69 -3.91
C PRO A 317 -12.25 0.54 -5.28
N LEU A 318 -12.44 1.68 -5.95
CA LEU A 318 -12.98 1.81 -7.30
C LEU A 318 -11.89 1.68 -8.36
N SER A 319 -10.64 1.95 -7.98
CA SER A 319 -9.50 1.94 -8.88
C SER A 319 -8.38 1.02 -8.40
N LYS A 320 -7.25 1.06 -9.11
CA LYS A 320 -6.07 0.29 -8.78
C LYS A 320 -5.58 0.72 -7.39
N HIS A 321 -5.50 -0.24 -6.50
CA HIS A 321 -5.08 -0.03 -5.11
C HIS A 321 -4.02 -1.03 -4.70
N ILE A 322 -3.27 -0.69 -3.65
CA ILE A 322 -2.32 -1.56 -3.02
C ILE A 322 -2.27 -1.32 -1.52
N THR A 323 -2.31 -2.40 -0.74
CA THR A 323 -2.09 -2.37 0.71
C THR A 323 -0.66 -2.81 1.01
N ILE A 324 0.01 -2.13 1.94
CA ILE A 324 1.40 -2.43 2.33
C ILE A 324 1.50 -2.74 3.82
N HIS A 325 2.54 -3.49 4.20
CA HIS A 325 2.74 -3.92 5.59
C HIS A 325 4.13 -3.63 6.13
N SER A 326 5.08 -3.30 5.25
CA SER A 326 6.47 -3.03 5.64
C SER A 326 6.64 -1.62 6.18
N GLU A 327 6.93 -1.50 7.48
CA GLU A 327 7.26 -0.22 8.12
C GLU A 327 8.48 0.45 7.45
N GLN A 328 9.49 -0.34 7.08
CA GLN A 328 10.71 0.18 6.43
C GLN A 328 10.40 0.84 5.09
N THR A 329 9.43 0.32 4.34
CA THR A 329 8.98 0.96 3.09
C THR A 329 8.36 2.33 3.36
N ILE A 330 7.58 2.49 4.44
CA ILE A 330 7.03 3.80 4.85
C ILE A 330 8.15 4.79 5.19
N ARG A 331 9.14 4.38 5.98
CA ARG A 331 10.28 5.24 6.33
C ARG A 331 11.06 5.71 5.11
N GLU A 332 11.20 4.84 4.09
CA GLU A 332 11.79 5.24 2.81
C GLU A 332 10.88 6.21 2.04
N MET A 333 9.56 5.99 2.00
CA MET A 333 8.59 6.90 1.37
C MET A 333 8.60 8.30 2.01
N GLU A 334 8.68 8.40 3.33
CA GLU A 334 8.80 9.68 4.07
C GLU A 334 10.05 10.49 3.69
N SER A 335 11.04 9.85 3.07
CA SER A 335 12.26 10.52 2.62
C SER A 335 12.18 11.06 1.19
N TYR A 336 11.15 10.72 0.42
CA TYR A 336 11.03 11.17 -0.97
C TYR A 336 10.54 12.62 -1.06
N LEU A 337 11.38 13.49 -1.62
CA LEU A 337 11.11 14.91 -1.82
C LEU A 337 11.18 15.29 -3.30
N PHE A 338 10.44 16.30 -3.71
CA PHE A 338 10.68 16.98 -4.99
C PHE A 338 11.86 17.94 -4.87
N ASN A 339 12.76 17.89 -5.85
CA ASN A 339 13.75 18.94 -6.01
C ASN A 339 13.12 20.22 -6.60
N ASN A 340 13.90 21.31 -6.69
CA ASN A 340 13.43 22.59 -7.25
C ASN A 340 12.95 22.49 -8.71
N ALA A 341 13.34 21.44 -9.43
CA ALA A 341 12.90 21.16 -10.81
C ALA A 341 11.68 20.22 -10.87
N GLY A 342 11.01 19.93 -9.75
CA GLY A 342 9.84 19.06 -9.67
C GLY A 342 10.15 17.57 -9.87
N THR A 343 11.42 17.15 -9.82
CA THR A 343 11.82 15.75 -9.98
C THR A 343 11.90 15.07 -8.60
N PRO A 344 11.27 13.89 -8.43
CA PRO A 344 11.27 13.18 -7.16
C PRO A 344 12.62 12.50 -6.91
N HIS A 345 13.15 12.67 -5.71
CA HIS A 345 14.39 12.07 -5.26
C HIS A 345 14.31 11.74 -3.76
N PRO A 346 14.86 10.61 -3.30
CA PRO A 346 15.04 10.41 -1.86
C PRO A 346 15.97 11.50 -1.31
N ALA A 347 15.67 12.01 -0.12
CA ALA A 347 16.45 13.05 0.53
C ALA A 347 17.89 12.56 0.76
N LYS A 348 18.87 13.33 0.28
CA LYS A 348 20.26 13.17 0.71
C LYS A 348 20.38 13.80 2.11
N ILE A 349 20.90 13.05 3.07
CA ILE A 349 21.36 13.65 4.32
C ILE A 349 22.53 14.57 3.92
N SER A 350 22.40 15.87 4.17
CA SER A 350 23.46 16.84 3.89
C SER A 350 24.66 16.56 4.79
N ASP A 351 25.84 16.60 4.19
CA ASP A 351 27.17 16.42 4.78
C ASP A 351 27.44 17.44 5.89
N ASP A 352 27.17 17.09 7.16
CA ASP A 352 27.71 17.82 8.32
C ASP A 352 28.11 16.89 9.48
N ASP A 353 28.30 15.60 9.23
CA ASP A 353 29.02 14.73 10.19
C ASP A 353 29.76 13.61 9.44
N ASP A 354 31.08 13.63 9.57
CA ASP A 354 32.04 12.58 9.19
C ASP A 354 31.79 11.29 9.98
N SER A 355 30.68 10.62 9.71
CA SER A 355 30.45 9.24 10.10
C SER A 355 29.61 8.55 9.03
N ASN A 356 29.96 7.31 8.69
CA ASN A 356 29.34 6.44 7.67
C ASN A 356 27.80 6.33 7.80
N ALA A 357 27.07 7.37 7.42
CA ALA A 357 25.61 7.44 7.47
C ALA A 357 25.06 7.14 6.07
N SER A 358 24.45 5.96 5.92
CA SER A 358 23.77 5.51 4.71
C SER A 358 22.82 6.60 4.22
N ALA A 359 22.94 6.99 2.95
CA ALA A 359 21.91 7.76 2.27
C ALA A 359 20.55 7.07 2.49
N ALA A 360 19.47 7.82 2.63
CA ALA A 360 18.14 7.24 2.60
C ALA A 360 17.94 6.59 1.22
N HIS A 361 18.04 5.27 1.16
CA HIS A 361 17.85 4.53 -0.08
C HIS A 361 16.36 4.44 -0.38
N GLY A 362 15.98 4.70 -1.63
CA GLY A 362 14.58 4.63 -2.08
C GLY A 362 14.21 3.28 -2.68
N ASP A 363 15.03 2.26 -2.41
CA ASP A 363 15.08 1.02 -3.18
C ASP A 363 13.80 0.19 -2.99
N ARG A 364 13.19 0.18 -1.79
CA ARG A 364 11.92 -0.51 -1.54
C ARG A 364 10.76 0.18 -2.23
N VAL A 365 10.79 1.51 -2.26
CA VAL A 365 9.75 2.34 -2.88
C VAL A 365 9.72 2.11 -4.39
N ILE A 366 10.89 2.03 -5.04
CA ILE A 366 10.96 1.67 -6.46
C ILE A 366 10.46 0.25 -6.70
N ALA A 367 10.95 -0.73 -5.95
CA ALA A 367 10.52 -2.12 -6.10
C ALA A 367 8.98 -2.27 -5.98
N LEU A 368 8.37 -1.60 -4.99
CA LEU A 368 6.92 -1.57 -4.81
C LEU A 368 6.19 -0.79 -5.91
N GLY A 369 6.73 0.35 -6.34
CA GLY A 369 6.19 1.13 -7.45
C GLY A 369 6.11 0.31 -8.74
N LEU A 370 7.13 -0.51 -9.01
CA LEU A 370 7.13 -1.44 -10.14
C LEU A 370 6.03 -2.51 -10.01
N CYS A 371 5.77 -3.05 -8.81
CA CYS A 371 4.61 -3.91 -8.59
C CYS A 371 3.30 -3.18 -8.90
N CYS A 372 3.14 -1.94 -8.43
CA CYS A 372 1.97 -1.12 -8.70
C CYS A 372 1.77 -0.83 -10.20
N LEU A 373 2.85 -0.63 -10.95
CA LEU A 373 2.78 -0.53 -12.42
C LEU A 373 2.31 -1.85 -13.04
N ALA A 374 2.88 -2.97 -12.59
CA ALA A 374 2.58 -4.29 -13.12
C ALA A 374 1.15 -4.79 -12.83
N LEU A 375 0.48 -4.27 -11.79
CA LEU A 375 -0.95 -4.54 -11.53
C LEU A 375 -1.84 -4.18 -12.73
N SER A 376 -1.47 -3.18 -13.53
CA SER A 376 -2.22 -2.84 -14.75
C SER A 376 -2.09 -3.87 -15.88
N TYR A 377 -1.18 -4.84 -15.74
CA TYR A 377 -0.87 -5.84 -16.77
C TYR A 377 -1.13 -7.27 -16.31
N GLN A 378 -1.38 -7.49 -15.03
CA GLN A 378 -1.72 -8.78 -14.47
C GLN A 378 -3.16 -8.76 -13.98
N PRO A 379 -4.08 -9.48 -14.65
CA PRO A 379 -5.44 -9.60 -14.17
C PRO A 379 -5.48 -10.44 -12.90
N LYS A 380 -6.47 -10.19 -12.04
CA LYS A 380 -6.79 -11.07 -10.91
C LYS A 380 -7.10 -12.47 -11.44
N ALA A 381 -6.61 -13.50 -10.77
CA ALA A 381 -6.94 -14.87 -11.13
C ALA A 381 -8.45 -15.10 -10.99
N PHE A 382 -9.05 -15.79 -11.96
CA PHE A 382 -10.44 -16.20 -11.87
C PHE A 382 -10.55 -17.35 -10.86
N ILE A 383 -11.06 -17.04 -9.68
CA ILE A 383 -11.39 -18.05 -8.68
C ILE A 383 -12.80 -18.53 -9.03
N GLU A 384 -12.93 -19.72 -9.63
CA GLU A 384 -14.23 -20.39 -9.65
C GLU A 384 -14.68 -20.51 -8.19
N LYS A 385 -15.66 -19.69 -7.79
CA LYS A 385 -16.43 -19.98 -6.59
C LYS A 385 -16.94 -21.39 -6.80
N GLN A 386 -16.43 -22.36 -6.05
CA GLN A 386 -17.10 -23.63 -5.93
C GLN A 386 -18.54 -23.27 -5.59
N LYS A 387 -19.47 -23.53 -6.53
CA LYS A 387 -20.89 -23.43 -6.25
C LYS A 387 -21.06 -24.30 -5.02
N GLY A 388 -21.23 -23.68 -3.84
CA GLY A 388 -21.59 -24.40 -2.64
C GLY A 388 -22.72 -25.31 -3.07
N SER A 389 -22.52 -26.62 -2.97
CA SER A 389 -23.51 -27.55 -3.48
C SER A 389 -24.79 -27.19 -2.75
N ASN A 390 -25.78 -26.61 -3.44
CA ASN A 390 -27.09 -26.45 -2.84
C ASN A 390 -27.54 -27.87 -2.49
N GLY A 391 -27.45 -28.21 -1.20
CA GLY A 391 -27.73 -29.55 -0.68
C GLY A 391 -29.16 -30.01 -1.00
N ASN A 392 -30.01 -29.06 -1.41
CA ASN A 392 -31.42 -29.27 -1.74
C ASN A 392 -31.69 -29.52 -3.24
N SER A 393 -30.68 -29.66 -4.10
CA SER A 393 -30.95 -30.04 -5.49
C SER A 393 -31.50 -31.48 -5.56
N LEU A 394 -32.54 -31.70 -6.39
CA LEU A 394 -33.12 -33.02 -6.64
C LEU A 394 -32.05 -34.06 -7.04
N GLY A 395 -31.06 -33.65 -7.82
CA GLY A 395 -29.95 -34.50 -8.25
C GLY A 395 -29.05 -34.97 -7.10
N ASN A 396 -28.77 -34.11 -6.11
CA ASN A 396 -27.99 -34.50 -4.94
C ASN A 396 -28.78 -35.44 -4.01
N ARG A 397 -30.09 -35.23 -3.87
CA ARG A 397 -30.98 -36.12 -3.09
C ARG A 397 -31.08 -37.51 -3.73
N LEU A 398 -31.13 -37.58 -5.05
CA LEU A 398 -31.10 -38.85 -5.81
C LEU A 398 -29.76 -39.59 -5.67
N LYS A 399 -28.63 -38.86 -5.72
CA LYS A 399 -27.30 -39.45 -5.48
C LYS A 399 -27.17 -40.00 -4.06
N ALA A 400 -27.61 -39.24 -3.05
CA ALA A 400 -27.61 -39.69 -1.65
C ALA A 400 -28.46 -40.96 -1.46
N ARG A 401 -29.68 -41.00 -2.03
CA ARG A 401 -30.54 -42.19 -2.01
C ARG A 401 -29.91 -43.40 -2.68
N LYS A 402 -29.24 -43.23 -3.83
CA LYS A 402 -28.51 -44.33 -4.49
C LYS A 402 -27.38 -44.86 -3.61
N LEU A 403 -26.66 -43.98 -2.91
CA LEU A 403 -25.57 -44.34 -2.01
C LEU A 403 -26.07 -45.08 -0.75
N GLU A 404 -27.19 -44.64 -0.18
CA GLU A 404 -27.85 -45.36 0.92
C GLU A 404 -28.39 -46.74 0.49
N ALA A 405 -28.99 -46.83 -0.71
CA ALA A 405 -29.46 -48.10 -1.26
C ALA A 405 -28.30 -49.09 -1.48
N ALA A 406 -27.16 -48.61 -1.99
CA ALA A 406 -25.95 -49.43 -2.16
C ALA A 406 -25.34 -49.89 -0.82
N LYS A 407 -25.41 -49.05 0.22
CA LYS A 407 -25.01 -49.46 1.58
C LYS A 407 -25.92 -50.54 2.16
N LYS A 408 -27.24 -50.44 1.90
CA LYS A 408 -28.21 -51.45 2.36
C LYS A 408 -28.12 -52.77 1.57
N SER A 409 -27.72 -52.75 0.30
CA SER A 409 -27.51 -53.99 -0.47
C SER A 409 -26.30 -54.79 -0.02
N ASN A 410 -25.24 -54.13 0.47
CA ASN A 410 -24.03 -54.79 1.00
C ASN A 410 -24.20 -55.39 2.40
N LEU A 411 -25.34 -55.19 3.07
CA LEU A 411 -25.64 -55.76 4.39
C LEU A 411 -26.48 -57.05 4.31
N ARG A 412 -26.80 -57.55 3.11
CA ARG A 412 -27.73 -58.68 2.92
C ARG A 412 -27.10 -60.08 2.85
N PHE A 413 -25.78 -60.20 2.99
CA PHE A 413 -25.11 -61.51 3.08
C PHE A 413 -24.04 -61.46 4.17
N ASN A 414 -24.48 -61.62 5.41
CA ASN A 414 -23.66 -62.08 6.53
C ASN A 414 -24.59 -62.91 7.42
N TYR A 415 -24.82 -64.16 7.00
CA TYR A 415 -25.20 -65.28 7.85
C TYR A 415 -24.53 -66.53 7.28
#